data_AF-M6RBL7-F1
#
_entry.id   AF-M6RBL7-F1
#
_cell.length_a   1.000
_cell.length_b   1.000
_cell.length_c   1.000
_cell.angle_alpha   90.00
_cell.angle_beta   90.00
_cell.angle_gamma   90.00
#
_symmetry.space_group_name_H-M   'P 1'
#
loop_
_entity.id
_entity.type
_entity.pdbx_description
1 polymer ?
#
loop_
_entity_poly.entity_id
_entity_poly.type
_entity_poly.pdbx_seq_one_letter_code
_entity_poly.pdbx_strand_id
1 'polypeptide(L)'
;MKINNNLEKGKLIALFQFTARGVPVTYYGEEIGMTNETIKLTEAQDPLARIYRWLGDSLSELLGLADVIIRDRARSPMQWDDSPNAGFTVQEAKPWIRVHGNYRERNVLIESEDSDSLLNTYKSVLRIRNGSFALKEGSLRLIEENVPKDMLVYLREFGKERKLIVFNFGKKPNFF
;
A
#
# COMPACT_ATOMS: atom_id res chain seq x y z
N MET A 1 3.52 -1.99 2.79
CA MET A 1 4.20 -1.65 1.52
C MET A 1 5.38 -0.69 1.77
N LYS A 2 6.61 -0.98 1.32
CA LYS A 2 7.79 -0.10 1.58
C LYS A 2 7.83 1.10 0.63
N ILE A 3 6.90 2.02 0.75
CA ILE A 3 6.89 3.29 -0.01
C ILE A 3 7.75 4.38 0.64
N ASN A 4 8.49 4.09 1.72
CA ASN A 4 9.28 5.05 2.51
C ASN A 4 8.47 6.33 2.84
N ASN A 5 7.21 6.15 3.23
CA ASN A 5 6.28 7.23 3.54
C ASN A 5 5.98 8.21 2.38
N ASN A 6 6.23 7.83 1.13
CA ASN A 6 5.92 8.64 -0.04
C ASN A 6 4.51 8.33 -0.57
N LEU A 7 3.54 9.17 -0.21
CA LEU A 7 2.14 8.99 -0.60
C LEU A 7 1.90 9.08 -2.11
N GLU A 8 2.64 9.93 -2.83
CA GLU A 8 2.55 10.04 -4.30
C GLU A 8 2.92 8.72 -4.99
N LYS A 9 3.95 8.02 -4.48
CA LYS A 9 4.26 6.65 -4.94
C LYS A 9 3.14 5.67 -4.59
N GLY A 10 2.52 5.81 -3.41
CA GLY A 10 1.35 5.04 -3.02
C GLY A 10 0.19 5.20 -4.00
N LYS A 11 -0.13 6.45 -4.38
CA LYS A 11 -1.18 6.78 -5.37
C LYS A 11 -0.86 6.17 -6.74
N LEU A 12 0.38 6.29 -7.18
CA LEU A 12 0.83 5.75 -8.47
C LEU A 12 0.69 4.22 -8.51
N ILE A 13 1.06 3.54 -7.42
CA ILE A 13 0.95 2.08 -7.35
C ILE A 13 -0.50 1.62 -7.20
N ALA A 14 -1.33 2.35 -6.46
CA ALA A 14 -2.77 2.12 -6.42
C ALA A 14 -3.37 2.21 -7.83
N LEU A 15 -3.03 3.27 -8.59
CA LEU A 15 -3.45 3.41 -9.98
C LEU A 15 -3.02 2.19 -10.80
N PHE A 16 -1.77 1.76 -10.70
CA PHE A 16 -1.27 0.57 -11.42
C PHE A 16 -2.06 -0.69 -11.06
N GLN A 17 -2.21 -0.96 -9.77
CA GLN A 17 -2.89 -2.15 -9.26
C GLN A 17 -4.34 -2.25 -9.76
N PHE A 18 -5.09 -1.15 -9.73
CA PHE A 18 -6.49 -1.16 -10.14
C PHE A 18 -6.71 -0.99 -11.65
N THR A 19 -5.69 -0.60 -12.42
CA THR A 19 -5.81 -0.44 -13.89
C THR A 19 -5.10 -1.51 -14.69
N ALA A 20 -4.26 -2.34 -14.05
CA ALA A 20 -3.72 -3.55 -14.65
C ALA A 20 -4.81 -4.62 -14.87
N ARG A 21 -4.53 -5.54 -15.80
CA ARG A 21 -5.41 -6.69 -16.06
C ARG A 21 -5.24 -7.72 -14.94
N GLY A 22 -6.35 -8.12 -14.33
CA GLY A 22 -6.37 -9.07 -13.22
C GLY A 22 -7.36 -8.65 -12.14
N VAL A 23 -7.35 -9.37 -11.03
CA VAL A 23 -8.15 -9.08 -9.83
C VAL A 23 -7.26 -8.32 -8.85
N PRO A 24 -7.49 -7.02 -8.60
CA PRO A 24 -6.71 -6.25 -7.64
C PRO A 24 -7.02 -6.73 -6.20
N VAL A 25 -5.99 -6.83 -5.37
CA VAL A 25 -6.11 -7.23 -3.96
C VAL A 25 -5.41 -6.19 -3.09
N THR A 26 -6.14 -5.58 -2.16
CA THR A 26 -5.61 -4.59 -1.22
C THR A 26 -5.54 -5.21 0.17
N TYR A 27 -4.41 -5.01 0.84
CA TYR A 27 -4.26 -5.37 2.25
C TYR A 27 -4.70 -4.19 3.14
N TYR A 28 -5.29 -4.48 4.29
CA TYR A 28 -5.80 -3.41 5.16
C TYR A 28 -4.67 -2.45 5.54
N GLY A 29 -4.98 -1.16 5.53
CA GLY A 29 -4.01 -0.12 5.83
C GLY A 29 -3.21 0.36 4.62
N GLU A 30 -3.16 -0.39 3.50
CA GLU A 30 -2.49 0.09 2.29
C GLU A 30 -3.20 1.32 1.71
N GLU A 31 -4.52 1.38 1.83
CA GLU A 31 -5.37 2.47 1.36
C GLU A 31 -5.15 3.78 2.12
N ILE A 32 -4.71 3.71 3.38
CA ILE A 32 -4.30 4.89 4.16
C ILE A 32 -2.77 5.04 4.23
N GLY A 33 -2.02 4.16 3.55
CA GLY A 33 -0.56 4.23 3.50
C GLY A 33 0.14 3.83 4.80
N MET A 34 -0.43 2.89 5.58
CA MET A 34 0.22 2.36 6.78
C MET A 34 1.63 1.85 6.46
N THR A 35 2.58 2.27 7.29
CA THR A 35 3.97 1.82 7.23
C THR A 35 4.18 0.64 8.17
N ASN A 36 5.23 -0.13 7.91
CA ASN A 36 5.59 -1.23 8.79
C ASN A 36 6.04 -0.67 10.15
N GLU A 37 5.57 -1.31 11.23
CA GLU A 37 6.03 -1.04 12.58
C GLU A 37 7.45 -1.59 12.81
N THR A 38 8.19 -0.98 13.73
CA THR A 38 9.55 -1.44 14.11
C THR A 38 9.47 -2.45 15.25
N ILE A 39 9.07 -3.68 14.96
CA ILE A 39 9.00 -4.76 15.95
C ILE A 39 10.33 -5.51 16.00
N LYS A 40 10.88 -5.68 17.20
CA LYS A 40 12.04 -6.54 17.46
C LYS A 40 11.65 -8.01 17.39
N LEU A 41 12.56 -8.85 16.93
CA LEU A 41 12.42 -10.31 16.88
C LEU A 41 12.07 -10.91 18.26
N THR A 42 12.62 -10.31 19.31
CA THR A 42 12.38 -10.68 20.71
C THR A 42 10.95 -10.36 21.17
N GLU A 43 10.34 -9.30 20.63
CA GLU A 43 8.99 -8.82 20.95
C GLU A 43 7.91 -9.44 20.04
N ALA A 44 8.32 -10.02 18.91
CA ALA A 44 7.44 -10.58 17.90
C ALA A 44 6.67 -11.81 18.40
N GLN A 45 5.39 -11.88 18.04
CA GLN A 45 4.46 -12.97 18.35
C GLN A 45 4.39 -14.00 17.21
N ASP A 46 4.87 -13.67 16.01
CA ASP A 46 4.84 -14.54 14.83
C ASP A 46 5.49 -15.90 15.11
N PRO A 47 4.86 -17.02 14.73
CA PRO A 47 5.45 -18.35 14.91
C PRO A 47 6.84 -18.50 14.28
N LEU A 48 7.10 -17.90 13.12
CA LEU A 48 8.43 -17.90 12.50
C LEU A 48 9.42 -17.09 13.34
N ALA A 49 9.04 -15.90 13.79
CA ALA A 49 9.88 -15.11 14.68
C ALA A 49 10.25 -15.87 15.96
N ARG A 50 9.33 -16.68 16.50
CA ARG A 50 9.59 -17.55 17.66
C ARG A 50 10.61 -18.64 17.36
N ILE A 51 10.53 -19.28 16.19
CA ILE A 51 11.49 -20.32 15.77
C ILE A 51 12.90 -19.72 15.60
N TYR A 52 12.99 -18.53 14.99
CA TYR A 52 14.26 -17.89 14.66
C TYR A 52 14.77 -16.93 15.75
N ARG A 53 14.13 -16.89 16.92
CA ARG A 53 14.46 -15.94 18.00
C ARG A 53 15.92 -16.02 18.47
N TRP A 54 16.54 -17.18 18.33
CA TRP A 54 17.95 -17.42 18.66
C TRP A 54 18.93 -16.61 17.81
N LEU A 55 18.52 -16.13 16.62
CA LEU A 55 19.35 -15.24 15.79
C LEU A 55 19.60 -13.90 16.52
N GLY A 56 18.62 -13.43 17.28
CA GLY A 56 18.64 -12.08 17.86
C GLY A 56 18.42 -10.98 16.80
N ASP A 57 18.12 -9.77 17.28
CA ASP A 57 17.75 -8.63 16.42
C ASP A 57 18.88 -8.26 15.44
N SER A 58 20.09 -8.03 15.94
CA SER A 58 21.23 -7.56 15.13
C SER A 58 21.60 -8.52 13.99
N LEU A 59 21.61 -9.84 14.25
CA LEU A 59 21.93 -10.82 13.22
C LEU A 59 20.80 -10.96 12.20
N SER A 60 19.54 -10.91 12.65
CA SER A 60 18.39 -10.98 11.75
C SER A 60 18.32 -9.80 10.77
N GLU A 61 18.69 -8.59 11.23
CA GLU A 61 18.80 -7.40 10.39
C GLU A 61 20.02 -7.50 9.45
N LEU A 62 21.18 -7.92 9.96
CA LEU A 62 22.40 -8.11 9.15
C LEU A 62 22.19 -9.10 7.98
N LEU A 63 21.46 -10.18 8.23
CA LEU A 63 21.13 -11.20 7.23
C LEU A 63 19.95 -10.81 6.32
N GLY A 64 19.32 -9.65 6.56
CA GLY A 64 18.14 -9.22 5.80
C GLY A 64 16.89 -10.11 6.00
N LEU A 65 16.87 -10.91 7.07
CA LEU A 65 15.79 -11.86 7.35
C LEU A 65 14.67 -11.24 8.21
N ALA A 66 14.94 -10.11 8.86
CA ALA A 66 14.03 -9.49 9.83
C ALA A 66 12.60 -9.29 9.28
N ASP A 67 12.44 -8.75 8.07
CA ASP A 67 11.09 -8.52 7.51
C ASP A 67 10.38 -9.80 7.06
N VAL A 68 11.13 -10.86 6.78
CA VAL A 68 10.58 -12.16 6.36
C VAL A 68 10.11 -12.94 7.58
N ILE A 69 10.90 -12.94 8.65
CA ILE A 69 10.60 -13.70 9.88
C ILE A 69 9.68 -12.93 10.84
N ILE A 70 9.72 -11.58 10.81
CA ILE A 70 8.90 -10.70 11.67
C ILE A 70 7.74 -10.09 10.86
N ARG A 71 6.82 -10.93 10.41
CA ARG A 71 5.63 -10.47 9.65
C ARG A 71 4.70 -9.59 10.47
N ASP A 72 4.80 -9.64 11.80
CA ASP A 72 4.03 -8.80 12.72
C ASP A 72 4.24 -7.30 12.47
N ARG A 73 5.36 -6.91 11.84
CA ARG A 73 5.60 -5.52 11.41
C ARG A 73 4.51 -4.99 10.46
N ALA A 74 3.85 -5.88 9.71
CA ALA A 74 2.74 -5.54 8.82
C ALA A 74 1.36 -5.89 9.43
N ARG A 75 1.31 -6.31 10.71
CA ARG A 75 0.08 -6.72 11.40
C ARG A 75 -0.28 -5.78 12.55
N SER A 76 0.29 -4.57 12.57
CA SER A 76 -0.16 -3.55 13.52
C SER A 76 -1.65 -3.31 13.33
N PRO A 77 -2.40 -3.11 14.42
CA PRO A 77 -3.83 -2.85 14.31
C PRO A 77 -4.15 -1.67 13.38
N MET A 78 -5.29 -1.75 12.72
CA MET A 78 -5.78 -0.69 11.81
C MET A 78 -5.91 0.65 12.55
N GLN A 79 -5.58 1.73 11.86
CA GLN A 79 -5.60 3.09 12.40
C GLN A 79 -6.91 3.78 11.99
N TRP A 80 -7.96 3.68 12.81
CA TRP A 80 -9.27 4.25 12.50
C TRP A 80 -9.35 5.76 12.76
N ASP A 81 -8.90 6.20 13.93
CA ASP A 81 -8.95 7.60 14.38
C ASP A 81 -7.77 7.94 15.32
N ASP A 82 -7.81 9.11 15.95
CA ASP A 82 -6.77 9.63 16.86
C ASP A 82 -7.03 9.30 18.34
N SER A 83 -8.06 8.50 18.64
CA SER A 83 -8.38 8.05 19.99
C SER A 83 -7.35 7.01 20.49
N PRO A 84 -7.31 6.69 21.80
CA PRO A 84 -6.45 5.63 22.32
C PRO A 84 -6.58 4.33 21.53
N ASN A 85 -5.46 3.65 21.30
CA ASN A 85 -5.38 2.46 20.44
C ASN A 85 -5.90 2.70 19.00
N ALA A 86 -5.86 3.93 18.50
CA ALA A 86 -6.27 4.31 17.14
C ALA A 86 -7.73 3.90 16.80
N GLY A 87 -8.61 3.86 17.79
CA GLY A 87 -10.00 3.40 17.64
C GLY A 87 -10.15 1.89 17.38
N PHE A 88 -9.05 1.11 17.41
CA PHE A 88 -9.09 -0.33 17.17
C PHE A 88 -9.74 -1.11 18.32
N THR A 89 -9.54 -0.66 19.56
CA THR A 89 -10.09 -1.29 20.76
C THR A 89 -10.27 -0.25 21.86
N VAL A 90 -10.98 -0.63 22.93
CA VAL A 90 -11.23 0.25 24.09
C VAL A 90 -9.92 0.70 24.74
N GLN A 91 -9.93 1.87 25.37
CA GLN A 91 -8.73 2.50 25.93
C GLN A 91 -8.04 1.64 26.98
N GLU A 92 -8.80 0.88 27.77
CA GLU A 92 -8.29 0.04 28.86
C GLU A 92 -7.69 -1.28 28.36
N ALA A 93 -8.00 -1.67 27.12
CA ALA A 93 -7.47 -2.88 26.52
C ALA A 93 -6.05 -2.67 26.01
N LYS A 94 -5.21 -3.71 26.17
CA LYS A 94 -3.88 -3.77 25.56
C LYS A 94 -3.96 -4.59 24.27
N PRO A 95 -3.81 -3.97 23.09
CA PRO A 95 -3.72 -4.70 21.83
C PRO A 95 -2.62 -5.77 21.85
N TRP A 96 -2.87 -6.91 21.18
CA TRP A 96 -1.94 -8.03 21.09
C TRP A 96 -0.65 -7.67 20.33
N ILE A 97 -0.74 -6.74 19.38
CA ILE A 97 0.37 -5.99 18.77
C ILE A 97 0.08 -4.51 18.98
N ARG A 98 1.10 -3.72 19.33
CA ARG A 98 0.97 -2.28 19.51
C ARG A 98 0.49 -1.58 18.23
N VAL A 99 -0.33 -0.53 18.38
CA VAL A 99 -0.69 0.36 17.28
C VAL A 99 0.52 1.11 16.76
N HIS A 100 0.48 1.50 15.47
CA HIS A 100 1.61 2.20 14.89
C HIS A 100 1.77 3.60 15.50
N GLY A 101 2.99 4.05 15.74
CA GLY A 101 3.25 5.32 16.45
C GLY A 101 2.71 6.59 15.77
N ASN A 102 2.33 6.51 14.49
CA ASN A 102 1.86 7.64 13.68
C ASN A 102 0.32 7.69 13.53
N TYR A 103 -0.44 6.89 14.28
CA TYR A 103 -1.89 6.81 14.12
C TYR A 103 -2.63 8.14 14.30
N ARG A 104 -2.04 9.09 15.03
CA ARG A 104 -2.60 10.45 15.21
C ARG A 104 -2.43 11.34 13.98
N GLU A 105 -1.45 11.03 13.13
CA GLU A 105 -1.14 11.79 11.92
C GLU A 105 -1.76 11.15 10.67
N ARG A 106 -1.88 9.81 10.70
CA ARG A 106 -2.42 9.00 9.61
C ARG A 106 -3.44 8.04 10.18
N ASN A 107 -4.70 8.20 9.83
CA ASN A 107 -5.77 7.27 10.17
C ASN A 107 -6.92 7.44 9.17
N VAL A 108 -7.90 6.54 9.23
CA VAL A 108 -9.05 6.55 8.33
C VAL A 108 -9.84 7.84 8.42
N LEU A 109 -10.05 8.40 9.63
CA LEU A 109 -10.78 9.64 9.80
C LEU A 109 -10.11 10.79 9.03
N ILE A 110 -8.82 11.05 9.29
CA ILE A 110 -8.03 12.09 8.60
C ILE A 110 -8.01 11.87 7.10
N GLU A 111 -7.69 10.65 6.64
CA GLU A 111 -7.62 10.34 5.21
C GLU A 111 -9.00 10.40 4.53
N SER A 112 -10.10 10.24 5.28
CA SER A 112 -11.45 10.33 4.71
C SER A 112 -11.87 11.78 4.42
N GLU A 113 -11.39 12.72 5.22
CA GLU A 113 -11.70 14.15 5.12
C GLU A 113 -10.81 14.87 4.08
N ASP A 114 -9.57 14.43 3.90
CA ASP A 114 -8.67 14.98 2.87
C ASP A 114 -8.99 14.43 1.48
N SER A 115 -9.47 15.28 0.57
CA SER A 115 -9.82 14.88 -0.80
C SER A 115 -8.63 14.38 -1.63
N ASP A 116 -7.41 14.82 -1.30
CA ASP A 116 -6.16 14.43 -1.98
C ASP A 116 -5.44 13.27 -1.30
N SER A 117 -6.08 12.65 -0.31
CA SER A 117 -5.54 11.53 0.45
C SER A 117 -5.31 10.27 -0.39
N LEU A 118 -4.54 9.33 0.16
CA LEU A 118 -4.37 8.03 -0.49
C LEU A 118 -5.69 7.26 -0.48
N LEU A 119 -6.46 7.34 0.61
CA LEU A 119 -7.75 6.66 0.72
C LEU A 119 -8.73 7.14 -0.35
N ASN A 120 -8.82 8.45 -0.57
CA ASN A 120 -9.70 9.02 -1.58
C ASN A 120 -9.18 8.78 -3.01
N THR A 121 -7.86 8.60 -3.18
CA THR A 121 -7.29 8.09 -4.43
C THR A 121 -7.75 6.65 -4.71
N TYR A 122 -7.68 5.75 -3.72
CA TYR A 122 -8.16 4.36 -3.84
C TYR A 122 -9.64 4.33 -4.25
N LYS A 123 -10.50 5.08 -3.54
CA LYS A 123 -11.94 5.19 -3.85
C LYS A 123 -12.17 5.70 -5.28
N SER A 124 -11.40 6.69 -5.72
CA SER A 124 -11.53 7.28 -7.06
C SER A 124 -11.14 6.30 -8.16
N VAL A 125 -10.00 5.62 -8.03
CA VAL A 125 -9.56 4.63 -9.03
C VAL A 125 -10.49 3.42 -9.07
N LEU A 126 -10.99 2.96 -7.91
CA LEU A 126 -12.01 1.90 -7.85
C LEU A 126 -13.30 2.30 -8.58
N ARG A 127 -13.77 3.53 -8.39
CA ARG A 127 -14.93 4.07 -9.11
C ARG A 127 -14.71 4.08 -10.62
N ILE A 128 -13.53 4.54 -11.07
CA ILE A 128 -13.14 4.54 -12.49
C ILE A 128 -13.12 3.11 -13.06
N ARG A 129 -12.51 2.16 -12.34
CA ARG A 129 -12.46 0.75 -12.75
C ARG A 129 -13.87 0.16 -12.86
N ASN A 130 -14.71 0.37 -11.86
CA ASN A 130 -16.06 -0.20 -11.82
C ASN A 130 -16.94 0.29 -12.98
N GLY A 131 -16.75 1.54 -13.40
CA GLY A 131 -17.43 2.14 -14.55
C GLY A 131 -16.83 1.82 -15.93
N SER A 132 -15.78 0.99 -16.03
CA SER A 132 -15.07 0.73 -17.29
C SER A 132 -14.97 -0.76 -17.60
N PHE A 133 -15.51 -1.20 -18.74
CA PHE A 133 -15.32 -2.57 -19.23
C PHE A 133 -13.88 -2.79 -19.69
N ALA A 134 -13.26 -1.77 -20.31
CA ALA A 134 -11.86 -1.80 -20.66
C ALA A 134 -10.96 -2.12 -19.45
N LEU A 135 -11.21 -1.51 -18.28
CA LEU A 135 -10.40 -1.76 -17.09
C LEU A 135 -10.74 -3.09 -16.39
N LYS A 136 -11.99 -3.55 -16.42
CA LYS A 136 -12.38 -4.83 -15.79
C LYS A 136 -11.98 -6.04 -16.62
N GLU A 137 -12.37 -6.07 -17.88
CA GLU A 137 -12.29 -7.25 -18.76
C GLU A 137 -11.36 -7.05 -19.96
N GLY A 138 -11.04 -5.80 -20.30
CA GLY A 138 -10.29 -5.48 -21.50
C GLY A 138 -8.89 -6.09 -21.54
N SER A 139 -8.39 -6.30 -22.77
CA SER A 139 -7.00 -6.68 -23.01
C SER A 139 -6.05 -5.61 -22.46
N LEU A 140 -4.80 -5.98 -22.22
CA LEU A 140 -3.74 -5.05 -21.86
C LEU A 140 -2.66 -5.14 -22.93
N ARG A 141 -2.32 -4.01 -23.53
CA ARG A 141 -1.22 -3.89 -24.50
C ARG A 141 -0.23 -2.85 -24.01
N LEU A 142 1.00 -3.27 -23.72
CA LEU A 142 2.09 -2.36 -23.39
C LEU A 142 2.42 -1.50 -24.62
N ILE A 143 2.76 -0.25 -24.36
CA ILE A 143 3.28 0.68 -25.35
C ILE A 143 4.73 0.95 -24.94
N GLU A 144 5.67 0.62 -25.81
CA GLU A 144 7.12 0.77 -25.54
C GLU A 144 7.77 1.78 -26.50
N GLU A 145 7.19 1.94 -27.68
CA GLU A 145 7.70 2.85 -28.70
C GLU A 145 7.60 4.31 -28.23
N ASN A 146 8.71 5.04 -28.30
CA ASN A 146 8.81 6.45 -27.89
C ASN A 146 8.42 6.74 -26.43
N VAL A 147 8.36 5.72 -25.56
CA VAL A 147 8.11 5.89 -24.13
C VAL A 147 9.43 6.12 -23.39
N PRO A 148 9.59 7.22 -22.63
CA PRO A 148 10.77 7.43 -21.78
C PRO A 148 10.96 6.30 -20.77
N LYS A 149 12.20 5.97 -20.41
CA LYS A 149 12.53 4.86 -19.49
C LYS A 149 11.87 4.95 -18.11
N ASP A 150 11.56 6.17 -17.67
CA ASP A 150 10.92 6.42 -16.38
C ASP A 150 9.39 6.40 -16.45
N MET A 151 8.82 6.03 -17.60
CA MET A 151 7.38 5.94 -17.81
C MET A 151 6.94 4.51 -18.11
N LEU A 152 5.73 4.18 -17.66
CA LEU A 152 5.03 2.97 -18.08
C LEU A 152 3.73 3.40 -18.75
N VAL A 153 3.51 2.93 -19.96
CA VAL A 153 2.30 3.24 -20.72
C VAL A 153 1.69 1.97 -21.24
N TYR A 154 0.37 1.83 -21.07
CA TYR A 154 -0.37 0.72 -21.67
C TYR A 154 -1.80 1.10 -22.00
N LEU A 155 -2.36 0.36 -22.95
CA LEU A 155 -3.73 0.49 -23.39
C LEU A 155 -4.57 -0.65 -22.81
N ARG A 156 -5.76 -0.30 -22.29
CA ARG A 156 -6.81 -1.25 -21.93
C ARG A 156 -7.95 -1.14 -22.94
N GLU A 157 -8.35 -2.25 -23.53
CA GLU A 157 -9.31 -2.26 -24.65
C GLU A 157 -10.40 -3.32 -24.48
N PHE A 158 -11.66 -2.92 -24.60
CA PHE A 158 -12.81 -3.82 -24.64
C PHE A 158 -13.85 -3.30 -25.63
N GLY A 159 -14.03 -3.99 -26.75
CA GLY A 159 -14.91 -3.54 -27.83
C GLY A 159 -14.49 -2.16 -28.36
N LYS A 160 -15.35 -1.15 -28.17
CA LYS A 160 -15.07 0.25 -28.57
C LYS A 160 -14.45 1.09 -27.45
N GLU A 161 -14.45 0.60 -26.21
CA GLU A 161 -13.88 1.33 -25.08
C GLU A 161 -12.36 1.16 -25.06
N ARG A 162 -11.64 2.29 -25.03
CA ARG A 162 -10.18 2.33 -24.89
C ARG A 162 -9.79 3.25 -23.75
N LYS A 163 -8.86 2.80 -22.90
CA LYS A 163 -8.24 3.61 -21.85
C LYS A 163 -6.74 3.57 -22.04
N LEU A 164 -6.11 4.73 -22.19
CA LEU A 164 -4.66 4.87 -22.12
C LEU A 164 -4.29 5.15 -20.67
N ILE A 165 -3.41 4.33 -20.11
CA ILE A 165 -2.94 4.46 -18.74
C ILE A 165 -1.46 4.85 -18.82
N VAL A 166 -1.10 5.93 -18.13
CA VAL A 166 0.22 6.54 -18.18
C VAL A 166 0.73 6.70 -16.76
N PHE A 167 1.91 6.17 -16.49
CA PHE A 167 2.63 6.33 -15.23
C PHE A 167 3.93 7.08 -15.48
N ASN A 168 4.24 8.05 -14.61
CA ASN A 168 5.54 8.69 -14.58
C ASN A 168 6.23 8.39 -13.24
N PHE A 169 7.23 7.52 -13.27
CA PHE A 169 8.07 7.19 -12.12
C PHE A 169 9.28 8.13 -11.97
N GLY A 170 9.48 9.03 -12.94
CA GLY A 170 10.56 10.02 -12.94
C GLY A 170 10.36 11.10 -11.89
N LYS A 171 11.45 11.76 -11.51
CA LYS A 171 11.43 12.89 -10.56
C LYS A 171 10.94 14.21 -11.19
N LYS A 172 10.79 14.24 -12.52
CA LYS A 172 10.41 15.43 -13.30
C LYS A 172 9.21 15.10 -14.18
N PRO A 173 8.41 16.10 -14.57
CA PRO A 173 7.41 15.93 -15.62
C PRO A 173 8.07 15.38 -16.89
N ASN A 174 7.48 14.32 -17.45
CA ASN A 174 7.83 13.76 -18.75
C ASN A 174 6.63 13.95 -19.68
N PHE A 175 6.89 14.22 -20.95
CA PHE A 175 5.87 14.36 -21.98
C PHE A 175 5.86 13.10 -22.85
N PHE A 176 4.66 12.61 -23.16
CA PHE A 176 4.38 11.42 -23.96
C PHE A 176 3.32 11.75 -25.00
#